data_AF-A0A1J3E6G4-F1
#
_entry.id   AF-A0A1J3E6G4-F1
#
_cell.length_a   1.000
_cell.length_b   1.000
_cell.length_c   1.000
_cell.angle_alpha   90.00
_cell.angle_beta   90.00
_cell.angle_gamma   90.00
#
_symmetry.space_group_name_H-M   'P 1'
#
loop_
_entity.id
_entity.type
_entity.pdbx_description
1 polymer ?
#
loop_
_entity_poly.entity_id
_entity_poly.type
_entity_poly.pdbx_seq_one_letter_code
_entity_poly.pdbx_strand_id
1 'polypeptide(L)'
;MTMSQIEGYTSLSYLDRRSAEKYFWFIIVNVFLGSIITGTAFQQLKSFLEQPPTEIPKTVGVSIPMKATFFITYIMVDGWAGIAAEILRLVPLVLFHLKNAFLVKTEQDRQQAMDPGHLDFATTEPRIQFYFLLGLVYAAVAPILLPFILVFFAFSYVVFRHQVINVYDQKYESGARYWPDVHRRLIICLIIS
;
A
#
# COMPACT_ATOMS: atom_id res chain seq x y z
N MET A 1 -12.00 5.66 3.66
CA MET A 1 -12.58 7.00 3.41
C MET A 1 -13.99 7.13 3.99
N THR A 2 -14.99 6.38 3.52
CA THR A 2 -16.39 6.48 3.98
C THR A 2 -16.55 6.36 5.50
N MET A 3 -15.87 5.40 6.14
CA MET A 3 -15.90 5.24 7.59
C MET A 3 -15.42 6.50 8.34
N SER A 4 -14.37 7.16 7.85
CA SER A 4 -13.85 8.41 8.43
C SER A 4 -14.74 9.62 8.12
N GLN A 5 -15.52 9.58 7.04
CA GLN A 5 -16.54 10.61 6.76
C GLN A 5 -17.69 10.52 7.76
N ILE A 6 -18.12 9.30 8.10
CA ILE A 6 -19.20 9.06 9.08
C ILE A 6 -18.80 9.58 10.47
N GLU A 7 -17.51 9.56 10.82
CA GLU A 7 -16.99 10.11 12.08
C GLU A 7 -17.04 11.65 12.16
N GLY A 8 -17.32 12.34 11.06
CA GLY A 8 -17.63 13.77 11.07
C GLY A 8 -16.42 14.70 11.13
N TYR A 9 -15.29 14.33 10.51
CA TYR A 9 -14.13 15.22 10.44
C TYR A 9 -14.37 16.43 9.53
N THR A 10 -14.02 17.63 10.01
CA THR A 10 -14.30 18.90 9.33
C THR A 10 -13.29 19.29 8.25
N SER A 11 -12.07 18.71 8.26
CA SER A 11 -11.03 19.02 7.27
C SER A 11 -10.63 17.79 6.46
N LEU A 12 -10.50 17.97 5.15
CA LEU A 12 -10.10 16.90 4.22
C LEU A 12 -8.72 16.33 4.57
N SER A 13 -7.74 17.19 4.88
CA SER A 13 -6.40 16.76 5.28
C SER A 13 -6.42 15.86 6.52
N TYR A 14 -7.25 16.17 7.52
CA TYR A 14 -7.35 15.35 8.72
C TYR A 14 -8.11 14.03 8.44
N LEU A 15 -9.14 14.09 7.60
CA LEU A 15 -9.90 12.93 7.17
C LEU A 15 -9.04 11.91 6.43
N ASP A 16 -8.16 12.38 5.53
CA ASP A 16 -7.22 11.53 4.79
C ASP A 16 -6.19 10.90 5.74
N ARG A 17 -5.62 11.69 6.67
CA ARG A 17 -4.67 11.18 7.68
C ARG A 17 -5.28 10.08 8.55
N ARG A 18 -6.53 10.26 8.99
CA ARG A 18 -7.27 9.27 9.80
C ARG A 18 -7.66 8.05 8.98
N SER A 19 -7.99 8.23 7.71
CA SER A 19 -8.24 7.11 6.79
C SER A 19 -6.98 6.29 6.54
N ALA A 20 -5.85 6.96 6.33
CA ALA A 20 -4.54 6.33 6.18
C ALA A 20 -4.16 5.53 7.44
N GLU A 21 -4.40 6.09 8.63
CA GLU A 21 -4.13 5.41 9.91
C GLU A 21 -4.91 4.10 10.07
N LYS A 22 -6.21 4.12 9.75
CA LYS A 22 -7.03 2.90 9.80
C LYS A 22 -6.57 1.88 8.77
N TYR A 23 -6.23 2.34 7.56
CA TYR A 23 -5.79 1.45 6.51
C TYR A 23 -4.42 0.82 6.83
N PHE A 24 -3.51 1.57 7.44
CA PHE A 24 -2.24 1.06 7.95
C PHE A 24 -2.45 -0.09 8.95
N TRP A 25 -3.30 0.10 9.96
CA TRP A 25 -3.60 -0.97 10.92
C TRP A 25 -4.30 -2.17 10.26
N PHE A 26 -5.19 -1.91 9.31
CA PHE A 26 -5.83 -2.98 8.54
C PHE A 26 -4.80 -3.83 7.79
N ILE A 27 -3.84 -3.20 7.12
CA ILE A 27 -2.77 -3.89 6.37
C ILE A 27 -1.89 -4.70 7.33
N ILE A 28 -1.46 -4.15 8.46
CA ILE A 28 -0.66 -4.89 9.44
C ILE A 28 -1.40 -6.12 9.96
N VAL A 29 -2.65 -5.97 10.38
CA VAL A 29 -3.37 -7.09 11.00
C VAL A 29 -3.75 -8.15 9.97
N ASN A 30 -4.28 -7.74 8.81
CA ASN A 30 -4.82 -8.69 7.84
C ASN A 30 -3.79 -9.16 6.82
N VAL A 31 -3.06 -8.22 6.22
CA VAL A 31 -2.14 -8.53 5.11
C VAL A 31 -0.83 -9.07 5.67
N PHE A 32 -0.30 -8.51 6.76
CA PHE A 32 0.94 -9.01 7.37
C PHE A 32 0.68 -10.20 8.29
N LEU A 33 0.07 -9.97 9.46
CA LEU A 33 -0.12 -11.02 10.47
C LEU A 33 -1.07 -12.12 9.98
N GLY A 34 -2.20 -11.73 9.39
CA GLY A 34 -3.19 -12.67 8.87
C GLY A 34 -2.63 -13.61 7.80
N SER A 35 -1.80 -13.10 6.88
CA SER A 35 -1.19 -13.94 5.84
C SER A 35 -0.11 -14.87 6.39
N ILE A 36 0.67 -14.42 7.39
CA ILE A 36 1.67 -15.26 8.06
C ILE A 36 0.98 -16.38 8.83
N ILE A 37 0.00 -16.06 9.69
CA ILE A 37 -0.70 -17.05 10.52
C ILE A 37 -1.47 -18.04 9.65
N THR A 38 -2.30 -17.54 8.73
CA THR A 38 -3.12 -18.40 7.86
C THR A 38 -2.24 -19.20 6.91
N GLY A 39 -1.22 -18.55 6.33
CA GLY A 39 -0.31 -19.20 5.41
C GLY A 39 0.54 -20.28 6.09
N THR A 40 0.99 -20.06 7.33
CA THR A 40 1.75 -21.07 8.11
C THR A 40 0.84 -22.24 8.47
N ALA A 41 -0.40 -21.97 8.89
CA ALA A 41 -1.42 -22.99 9.16
C ALA A 41 -1.67 -23.91 7.96
N PHE A 42 -1.84 -23.35 6.76
CA PHE A 42 -2.06 -24.17 5.55
C PHE A 42 -0.79 -24.89 5.07
N GLN A 43 0.37 -24.22 5.10
CA GLN A 43 1.61 -24.80 4.58
C GLN A 43 2.13 -25.95 5.45
N GLN A 44 1.89 -25.88 6.76
CA GLN A 44 2.31 -26.89 7.74
C GLN A 44 1.15 -27.75 8.25
N LEU A 45 -0.01 -27.73 7.57
CA LEU A 45 -1.21 -28.44 8.03
C LEU A 45 -0.93 -29.92 8.28
N LYS A 46 -0.19 -30.57 7.38
CA LYS A 46 0.19 -31.99 7.52
C LYS A 46 1.09 -32.21 8.74
N SER A 47 2.09 -31.35 8.94
CA SER A 47 2.97 -31.40 10.11
C SER A 47 2.22 -31.17 11.41
N PHE A 48 1.22 -30.28 11.44
CA PHE A 48 0.39 -30.04 12.62
C PHE A 48 -0.57 -31.18 12.94
N LEU A 49 -0.98 -31.97 11.95
CA LEU A 49 -1.84 -33.15 12.16
C LEU A 49 -1.03 -34.38 12.62
N GLU A 50 0.21 -34.50 12.17
CA GLU A 50 1.04 -35.71 12.38
C GLU A 50 2.03 -35.57 13.56
N GLN A 51 2.41 -34.35 13.97
CA GLN A 51 3.41 -34.12 15.01
C GLN A 51 2.81 -33.85 16.39
N PRO A 52 3.53 -34.19 17.48
CA PRO A 52 3.11 -33.83 18.83
C PRO A 52 3.08 -32.30 19.03
N PRO A 53 2.17 -31.78 19.87
CA PRO A 53 2.01 -30.33 20.08
C PRO A 53 3.27 -29.57 20.50
N THR A 54 4.26 -30.26 21.06
CA THR A 54 5.54 -29.71 21.50
C THR A 54 6.39 -29.16 20.33
N GLU A 55 6.23 -29.69 19.12
CA GLU A 55 7.00 -29.24 17.94
C GLU A 55 6.33 -28.07 17.20
N ILE A 56 5.09 -27.70 17.55
CA ILE A 56 4.35 -26.61 16.88
C ILE A 56 5.12 -25.28 16.88
N PRO A 57 5.71 -24.81 18.00
CA PRO A 57 6.45 -23.54 18.01
C PRO A 57 7.66 -23.55 17.06
N LYS A 58 8.34 -24.70 16.96
CA LYS A 58 9.51 -24.86 16.09
C LYS A 58 9.10 -24.85 14.61
N THR A 59 8.01 -25.53 14.28
CA THR A 59 7.44 -25.55 12.93
C THR A 59 6.96 -24.17 12.49
N VAL A 60 6.38 -23.37 13.41
CA VAL A 60 6.03 -21.96 13.13
C VAL A 60 7.27 -21.11 12.88
N GLY A 61 8.32 -21.26 13.70
CA GLY A 61 9.58 -20.50 13.55
C GLY A 61 10.26 -20.71 12.19
N VAL A 62 10.26 -21.94 11.66
CA VAL A 62 10.82 -22.24 10.33
C VAL A 62 9.93 -21.72 9.18
N SER A 63 8.63 -21.60 9.43
CA SER A 63 7.66 -21.23 8.39
C SER A 63 7.60 -19.73 8.11
N ILE A 64 7.98 -18.87 9.05
CA ILE A 64 8.01 -17.42 8.86
C ILE A 64 8.99 -17.00 7.74
N PRO A 65 10.26 -17.47 7.72
CA PRO A 65 11.17 -17.25 6.59
C PRO A 65 10.63 -17.76 5.25
N MET A 66 9.94 -18.91 5.24
CA MET A 66 9.38 -19.50 4.01
C MET A 66 8.31 -18.60 3.38
N LYS A 67 7.67 -17.71 4.15
CA LYS A 67 6.71 -16.71 3.63
C LYS A 67 7.37 -15.53 2.91
N ALA A 68 8.69 -15.38 2.99
CA ALA A 68 9.39 -14.34 2.23
C ALA A 68 9.10 -14.44 0.71
N THR A 69 9.02 -15.66 0.16
CA THR A 69 8.71 -15.86 -1.27
C THR A 69 7.33 -15.33 -1.65
N PHE A 70 6.34 -15.46 -0.77
CA PHE A 70 5.00 -14.88 -0.99
C PHE A 70 5.05 -13.35 -1.01
N PHE A 71 5.80 -12.73 -0.10
CA PHE A 71 5.93 -11.28 -0.09
C PHE A 71 6.75 -10.75 -1.28
N ILE A 72 7.72 -11.52 -1.78
CA ILE A 72 8.44 -11.19 -3.01
C ILE A 72 7.49 -11.14 -4.20
N THR A 73 6.65 -12.15 -4.40
CA THR A 73 5.66 -12.15 -5.50
C THR A 73 4.61 -11.05 -5.31
N TYR A 74 4.19 -10.80 -4.06
CA TYR A 74 3.30 -9.69 -3.73
C TYR A 74 3.90 -8.34 -4.13
N ILE A 75 5.18 -8.08 -3.84
CA ILE A 75 5.87 -6.83 -4.22
C ILE A 75 5.99 -6.70 -5.75
N MET A 76 6.26 -7.79 -6.47
CA MET A 76 6.33 -7.74 -7.93
C MET A 76 4.96 -7.41 -8.55
N VAL A 77 3.88 -7.99 -8.03
CA VAL A 77 2.53 -7.81 -8.58
C VAL A 77 1.91 -6.49 -8.14
N ASP A 78 1.74 -6.28 -6.83
CA ASP A 78 1.10 -5.07 -6.30
C ASP A 78 2.01 -3.85 -6.41
N GLY A 79 3.30 -4.03 -6.14
CA GLY A 79 4.28 -2.94 -6.17
C GLY A 79 4.68 -2.57 -7.59
N TRP A 80 5.43 -3.43 -8.28
CA TRP A 80 6.00 -3.07 -9.58
C TRP A 80 4.93 -2.89 -10.66
N ALA A 81 4.05 -3.88 -10.83
CA ALA A 81 3.00 -3.77 -11.84
C ALA A 81 1.96 -2.71 -11.49
N GLY A 82 1.67 -2.51 -10.19
CA GLY A 82 0.78 -1.43 -9.73
C GLY A 82 1.31 -0.03 -10.09
N ILE A 83 2.60 0.24 -9.82
CA ILE A 83 3.21 1.53 -10.17
C ILE A 83 3.36 1.70 -11.69
N ALA A 84 3.65 0.61 -12.41
CA ALA A 84 3.67 0.64 -13.88
C ALA A 84 2.28 0.89 -14.48
N ALA A 85 1.21 0.42 -13.84
CA ALA A 85 -0.16 0.72 -14.25
C ALA A 85 -0.56 2.16 -13.89
N GLU A 86 -0.03 2.70 -12.78
CA GLU A 86 -0.32 4.06 -12.33
C GLU A 86 0.16 5.10 -13.35
N ILE A 87 1.32 4.90 -14.01
CA ILE A 87 1.79 5.85 -15.05
C ILE A 87 0.84 5.92 -16.26
N LEU A 88 0.19 4.81 -16.61
CA LEU A 88 -0.75 4.74 -17.73
C LEU A 88 -2.10 5.40 -17.42
N ARG A 89 -2.45 5.52 -16.12
CA ARG A 89 -3.71 6.11 -15.65
C ARG A 89 -4.92 5.60 -16.43
N LEU A 90 -5.04 4.28 -16.56
CA LEU A 90 -6.05 3.63 -17.41
C LEU A 90 -7.49 4.08 -17.07
N VAL A 91 -7.82 4.23 -15.79
CA VAL A 91 -9.17 4.62 -15.35
C VAL A 91 -9.53 6.04 -15.81
N PRO A 92 -8.75 7.10 -15.47
CA PRO A 92 -8.97 8.43 -16.04
C PRO A 92 -8.97 8.46 -17.57
N LEU A 93 -8.09 7.70 -18.22
CA LEU A 93 -7.99 7.66 -19.68
C LEU A 93 -9.29 7.14 -20.32
N VAL A 94 -9.81 6.01 -19.83
CA VAL A 94 -11.05 5.41 -20.35
C VAL A 94 -12.24 6.31 -20.04
N LEU A 95 -12.33 6.86 -18.82
CA LEU A 95 -13.40 7.79 -18.45
C LEU A 95 -13.39 9.05 -19.30
N PHE A 96 -12.22 9.59 -19.63
CA PHE A 96 -12.09 10.74 -20.52
C PHE A 96 -12.66 10.43 -21.91
N HIS A 97 -12.29 9.30 -22.52
CA HIS A 97 -12.81 8.93 -23.84
C HIS A 97 -14.32 8.67 -23.83
N LEU A 98 -14.85 8.04 -22.77
CA LEU A 98 -16.29 7.83 -22.60
C LEU A 98 -17.04 9.15 -22.43
N LYS A 99 -16.56 10.05 -21.55
CA LYS A 99 -17.17 11.37 -21.36
C LYS A 99 -17.13 12.18 -22.67
N ASN A 100 -16.00 12.15 -23.38
CA ASN A 100 -15.84 12.87 -24.63
C ASN A 100 -16.77 12.35 -25.74
N ALA A 101 -17.03 11.03 -25.79
CA ALA A 101 -17.93 10.44 -26.78
C ALA A 101 -19.43 10.72 -26.51
N PHE A 102 -19.85 10.71 -25.24
CA PHE A 102 -21.29 10.72 -24.90
C PHE A 102 -21.80 12.01 -24.24
N LEU A 103 -20.94 12.75 -23.54
CA LEU A 103 -21.37 13.82 -22.63
C LEU A 103 -20.84 15.21 -23.02
N VAL A 104 -19.71 15.30 -23.73
CA VAL A 104 -19.10 16.57 -24.10
C VAL A 104 -19.88 17.23 -25.25
N LYS A 105 -20.43 18.42 -24.99
CA LYS A 105 -21.07 19.25 -26.02
C LYS A 105 -20.39 20.61 -26.16
N THR A 106 -19.72 21.07 -25.11
CA THR A 106 -19.03 22.36 -25.05
C THR A 106 -17.56 22.21 -24.65
N GLU A 107 -16.74 23.22 -24.92
CA GLU A 107 -15.32 23.23 -24.50
C GLU A 107 -15.16 23.22 -22.97
N GLN A 108 -16.13 23.74 -22.23
CA GLN A 108 -16.14 23.67 -20.76
C GLN A 108 -16.33 22.24 -20.26
N ASP A 109 -17.21 21.44 -20.90
CA ASP A 109 -17.40 20.03 -20.56
C ASP A 109 -16.12 19.22 -20.81
N ARG A 110 -15.36 19.59 -21.85
CA ARG A 110 -14.08 18.98 -22.17
C ARG A 110 -13.04 19.27 -21.09
N GLN A 111 -12.96 20.50 -20.59
CA GLN A 111 -12.09 20.84 -19.46
C GLN A 111 -12.43 20.05 -18.20
N GLN A 112 -13.73 19.90 -17.89
CA GLN A 112 -14.17 19.09 -16.74
C GLN A 112 -13.85 17.60 -16.92
N ALA A 113 -13.89 17.08 -18.15
CA ALA A 113 -13.52 15.72 -18.45
C ALA A 113 -12.00 15.46 -18.32
N MET A 114 -11.18 16.51 -18.47
CA MET A 114 -9.72 16.46 -18.34
C MET A 114 -9.22 16.55 -16.90
N ASP A 115 -10.10 16.55 -15.88
CA ASP A 115 -9.70 16.58 -14.47
C ASP A 115 -8.76 15.40 -14.16
N PRO A 116 -7.47 15.68 -13.89
CA PRO A 116 -6.51 14.64 -13.60
C PRO A 116 -6.70 14.07 -12.18
N GLY A 117 -7.53 14.66 -11.32
CA GLY A 117 -7.67 14.23 -9.95
C GLY A 117 -6.41 14.50 -9.12
N HIS A 118 -6.35 13.84 -7.96
CA HIS A 118 -5.39 14.12 -6.90
C HIS A 118 -4.68 12.84 -6.48
N LEU A 119 -3.52 12.98 -5.86
CA LEU A 119 -2.84 11.87 -5.21
C LEU A 119 -3.68 11.37 -4.04
N ASP A 120 -4.04 10.08 -4.06
CA ASP A 120 -4.78 9.46 -2.95
C ASP A 120 -3.81 9.13 -1.81
N PHE A 121 -3.66 10.09 -0.90
CA PHE A 121 -2.81 9.93 0.28
C PHE A 121 -3.28 8.80 1.19
N ALA A 122 -4.60 8.59 1.31
CA ALA A 122 -5.18 7.62 2.23
C ALA A 122 -4.83 6.17 1.89
N THR A 123 -4.56 5.88 0.61
CA THR A 123 -4.19 4.54 0.13
C THR A 123 -2.68 4.41 -0.14
N THR A 124 -2.07 5.45 -0.73
CA THR A 124 -0.65 5.41 -1.12
C THR A 124 0.29 5.38 0.07
N GLU A 125 0.02 6.19 1.10
CA GLU A 125 0.93 6.31 2.25
C GLU A 125 1.03 5.02 3.08
N PRO A 126 -0.08 4.33 3.44
CA PRO A 126 -0.01 3.06 4.16
C PRO A 126 0.64 1.94 3.35
N ARG A 127 0.48 1.93 2.01
CA ARG A 127 1.14 0.95 1.14
C ARG A 127 2.65 1.08 1.18
N ILE A 128 3.17 2.31 1.13
CA ILE A 128 4.62 2.58 1.26
C ILE A 128 5.13 2.11 2.63
N GLN A 129 4.40 2.44 3.71
CA GLN A 129 4.76 2.01 5.07
C GLN A 129 4.78 0.49 5.23
N PHE A 130 3.89 -0.22 4.52
CA PHE A 130 3.86 -1.66 4.53
C PHE A 130 5.12 -2.28 3.90
N TYR A 131 5.60 -1.75 2.77
CA TYR A 131 6.87 -2.20 2.20
C TYR A 131 8.06 -1.88 3.11
N PHE A 132 8.04 -0.75 3.82
CA PHE A 132 9.03 -0.48 4.87
C PHE A 132 9.00 -1.52 5.98
N LEU A 133 7.82 -1.90 6.48
CA LEU A 133 7.66 -2.95 7.48
C LEU A 133 8.25 -4.28 6.98
N LEU A 134 7.90 -4.71 5.76
CA LEU A 134 8.44 -5.93 5.17
C LEU A 134 9.96 -5.88 5.06
N GLY A 135 10.51 -4.75 4.64
CA GLY A 135 11.95 -4.54 4.54
C GLY A 135 12.65 -4.66 5.90
N LEU A 136 12.09 -4.05 6.95
CA LEU A 136 12.65 -4.11 8.30
C LEU A 136 12.60 -5.53 8.87
N VAL A 137 11.43 -6.17 8.85
CA VAL A 137 11.24 -7.52 9.41
C VAL A 137 12.10 -8.55 8.67
N TYR A 138 12.09 -8.52 7.34
CA TYR A 138 12.81 -9.52 6.54
C TYR A 138 14.27 -9.17 6.28
N ALA A 139 14.78 -8.00 6.72
CA ALA A 139 16.19 -7.66 6.59
C ALA A 139 17.09 -8.68 7.31
N ALA A 140 16.71 -9.11 8.52
CA ALA A 140 17.46 -10.10 9.29
C ALA A 140 17.12 -11.54 8.89
N VAL A 141 15.89 -11.80 8.43
CA VAL A 141 15.37 -13.15 8.20
C VAL A 141 15.64 -13.66 6.78
N ALA A 142 15.38 -12.84 5.76
CA ALA A 142 15.50 -13.20 4.35
C ALA A 142 15.97 -11.99 3.51
N PRO A 143 17.28 -11.68 3.53
CA PRO A 143 17.84 -10.47 2.89
C PRO A 143 17.57 -10.36 1.39
N ILE A 144 17.27 -11.48 0.72
CA ILE A 144 16.93 -11.53 -0.71
C ILE A 144 15.68 -10.72 -1.07
N LEU A 145 14.83 -10.37 -0.10
CA LEU A 145 13.65 -9.53 -0.30
C LEU A 145 14.02 -8.05 -0.49
N LEU A 146 15.15 -7.59 0.09
CA LEU A 146 15.55 -6.17 0.08
C LEU A 146 15.79 -5.59 -1.33
N PRO A 147 16.49 -6.27 -2.26
CA PRO A 147 16.65 -5.76 -3.62
C PRO A 147 15.32 -5.49 -4.33
N PHE A 148 14.29 -6.33 -4.10
CA PHE A 148 12.97 -6.14 -4.72
C PHE A 148 12.26 -4.88 -4.21
N ILE A 149 12.38 -4.60 -2.92
CA ILE A 149 11.89 -3.37 -2.30
C ILE A 149 12.65 -2.15 -2.81
N LEU A 150 13.98 -2.22 -2.92
CA LEU A 150 14.79 -1.11 -3.43
C LEU A 150 14.41 -0.73 -4.86
N VAL A 151 14.23 -1.73 -5.73
CA VAL A 151 13.74 -1.51 -7.10
C VAL A 151 12.35 -0.87 -7.09
N PHE A 152 11.45 -1.36 -6.23
CA PHE A 152 10.12 -0.75 -6.06
C PHE A 152 10.22 0.73 -5.67
N PHE A 153 11.04 1.09 -4.68
CA PHE A 153 11.17 2.48 -4.24
C PHE A 153 11.83 3.37 -5.30
N ALA A 154 12.86 2.89 -5.99
CA ALA A 154 13.49 3.62 -7.07
C ALA A 154 12.51 3.91 -8.21
N PHE A 155 11.74 2.90 -8.61
CA PHE A 155 10.73 3.03 -9.67
C PHE A 155 9.58 3.94 -9.24
N SER A 156 9.05 3.76 -8.03
CA SER A 156 8.00 4.59 -7.45
C SER A 156 8.41 6.05 -7.35
N TYR A 157 9.65 6.33 -6.95
CA TYR A 157 10.16 7.70 -6.85
C TYR A 157 10.11 8.42 -8.21
N VAL A 158 10.59 7.77 -9.27
CA VAL A 158 10.60 8.37 -10.61
C VAL A 158 9.18 8.59 -11.13
N VAL A 159 8.30 7.60 -10.98
CA VAL A 159 6.91 7.67 -11.47
C VAL A 159 6.11 8.72 -10.72
N PHE A 160 6.08 8.69 -9.39
CA PHE A 160 5.33 9.67 -8.61
C PHE A 160 5.90 11.08 -8.78
N ARG A 161 7.22 11.25 -8.90
CA ARG A 161 7.81 12.56 -9.21
C ARG A 161 7.31 13.09 -10.56
N HIS A 162 7.27 12.24 -11.59
CA HIS A 162 6.74 12.65 -12.90
C HIS A 162 5.26 13.05 -12.82
N GLN A 163 4.44 12.28 -12.11
CA GLN A 163 3.01 12.55 -12.02
C GLN A 163 2.67 13.77 -11.17
N VAL A 164 3.40 14.01 -10.07
CA VAL A 164 3.22 15.21 -9.24
C VAL A 164 3.55 16.48 -10.01
N ILE A 165 4.54 16.44 -10.91
CA ILE A 165 4.92 17.62 -11.71
C ILE A 165 3.93 17.87 -12.85
N ASN A 166 3.48 16.82 -13.54
CA ASN A 166 2.79 16.97 -14.83
C ASN A 166 1.28 16.74 -14.78
N VAL A 167 0.76 16.09 -13.74
CA VAL A 167 -0.59 15.53 -13.78
C VAL A 167 -1.40 15.85 -12.53
N TYR A 168 -0.95 15.48 -11.34
CA TYR A 168 -1.79 15.56 -10.15
C TYR A 168 -2.08 17.01 -9.75
N ASP A 169 -3.35 17.28 -9.46
CA ASP A 169 -3.79 18.53 -8.85
C ASP A 169 -4.03 18.33 -7.34
N GLN A 170 -3.50 19.25 -6.54
CA GLN A 170 -3.51 19.12 -5.08
C GLN A 170 -4.74 19.81 -4.50
N LYS A 171 -5.67 19.02 -3.93
CA LYS A 171 -6.93 19.53 -3.36
C LYS A 171 -6.77 20.38 -2.10
N TYR A 172 -5.72 20.15 -1.32
CA TYR A 172 -5.49 20.84 -0.06
C TYR A 172 -3.99 20.94 0.24
N GLU A 173 -3.55 22.04 0.84
CA GLU A 173 -2.19 22.16 1.38
C GLU A 173 -2.22 21.91 2.90
N SER A 174 -1.42 20.94 3.34
CA SER A 174 -1.41 20.49 4.75
C SER A 174 -0.19 20.97 5.55
N GLY A 175 0.82 21.54 4.88
CA GLY A 175 2.08 21.95 5.50
C GLY A 175 2.85 20.77 6.09
N ALA A 176 2.78 19.59 5.45
CA ALA A 176 3.43 18.35 5.89
C ALA A 176 3.12 17.91 7.34
N ARG A 177 1.99 18.32 7.90
CA ARG A 177 1.58 17.97 9.28
C ARG A 177 1.38 16.47 9.53
N TYR A 178 1.37 15.65 8.48
CA TYR A 178 1.28 14.19 8.58
C TYR A 178 2.60 13.53 9.02
N TRP A 179 3.75 14.21 8.92
CA TRP A 179 5.06 13.61 9.20
C TRP A 179 5.20 12.99 10.61
N PRO A 180 4.71 13.60 11.71
CA PRO A 180 4.76 12.97 13.03
C PRO A 180 3.97 11.64 13.09
N ASP A 181 2.90 11.49 12.32
CA ASP A 181 2.15 10.23 12.24
C ASP A 181 2.94 9.18 11.48
N VAL A 182 3.56 9.54 10.36
CA VAL A 182 4.43 8.66 9.58
C VAL A 182 5.58 8.15 10.45
N HIS A 183 6.26 9.06 11.13
CA HIS A 183 7.39 8.73 11.99
C HIS A 183 6.99 7.79 13.14
N ARG A 184 5.86 8.08 13.81
CA ARG A 184 5.33 7.20 14.87
C ARG A 184 5.06 5.80 14.35
N ARG A 185 4.48 5.66 13.15
CA ARG A 185 4.20 4.36 12.52
C ARG A 185 5.47 3.62 12.13
N LEU A 186 6.48 4.31 11.62
CA LEU A 186 7.78 3.69 11.32
C LEU A 186 8.48 3.18 12.59
N ILE A 187 8.39 3.90 13.72
CA ILE A 187 8.88 3.40 15.01
C ILE A 187 8.11 2.14 15.43
N ILE A 188 6.79 2.11 15.26
CA ILE A 188 5.99 0.90 15.53
C ILE A 188 6.45 -0.26 14.63
N CYS A 189 6.72 -0.01 13.34
CA CYS A 189 7.25 -1.04 12.44
C CYS A 189 8.61 -1.57 12.92
N LEU A 190 9.49 -0.72 13.45
CA LEU A 190 10.76 -1.12 14.04
C LEU A 190 10.59 -1.93 15.32
N ILE A 191 9.57 -1.65 16.14
CA ILE A 191 9.26 -2.42 17.36
C ILE A 191 8.66 -3.79 17.01
N ILE A 192 7.92 -3.88 15.89
CA ILE A 192 7.36 -5.14 15.39
C ILE A 192 8.45 -6.04 14.78
N SER A 193 9.48 -5.44 14.17
CA SER A 193 10.64 -6.13 13.60
C SER A 193 11.53 -6.77 14.66
#